data_AF-A0A2X0MP52-F1
#
_entry.id   AF-A0A2X0MP52-F1
#
_cell.length_a   1.000
_cell.length_b   1.000
_cell.length_c   1.000
_cell.angle_alpha   90.00
_cell.angle_beta   90.00
_cell.angle_gamma   90.00
#
_symmetry.space_group_name_H-M   'P 1'
#
loop_
_entity.id
_entity.type
_entity.pdbx_description
1 polymer ?
#
loop_
_entity_poly.entity_id
_entity_poly.type
_entity_poly.pdbx_seq_one_letter_code
_entity_poly.pdbx_strand_id
1 'polypeptide(L)'
;MGIYIRNPTALLKYKYSSTDKSLTSKYVLNPYWSWLVTLFPESMAPNAITLLGLGLVFANFLSLVYFNPTLSCGAKPLHVSLGGAWDPLLAPAKPTEQHHFRGWASWLGLGGSVVDKADELAGNCAPRWLYWTFAAGLFMYQSLDAIDGKQARRTGTSGPLGELFDHGCDAINTTLGVILTASALNLGLDWWTVAALIATSANFYLTTWEEFHTGNLFLSAFSGPVEGILLVVGVFIATGFVGPSYWDQGILTVTGLKSSAIIKAIPFKLKDLPMNDCFIVFSLVGLIFNIASAAHNVYASLPKKGRTPASMLKPLSRLSPYIIHTSVMIFWLTGRKADILHSTLLVPFMFLWGISFAHHVQLLILSHLTASAFPATWKHPLIFIALVGAVDANASWLTNGRYTTLLQTTHERTKWTVLGGLVLAIMVYAHFVWEVIGDICAFYDMNCLTIKKKEKIKAVENGKTVMKDKPSPAEIAKQKQKK
;
A
#
# COMPACT_ATOMS: atom_id res chain seq x y z
N MET A 1 26.64 8.94 -11.84
CA MET A 1 25.37 9.19 -11.14
C MET A 1 24.26 8.64 -12.00
N GLY A 2 23.31 7.95 -11.37
CA GLY A 2 22.43 6.97 -12.01
C GLY A 2 21.35 7.53 -12.91
N ILE A 3 20.51 6.62 -13.40
CA ILE A 3 19.49 6.85 -14.43
C ILE A 3 18.40 7.83 -13.94
N TYR A 4 18.10 7.79 -12.63
CA TYR A 4 16.97 8.49 -12.01
C TYR A 4 17.32 9.88 -11.45
N ILE A 5 18.48 10.04 -10.79
CA ILE A 5 18.91 11.34 -10.22
C ILE A 5 19.94 12.00 -11.15
N ARG A 6 19.43 12.80 -12.10
CA ARG A 6 20.28 13.54 -13.05
C ARG A 6 20.96 14.76 -12.43
N ASN A 7 20.30 15.44 -11.50
CA ASN A 7 20.84 16.61 -10.82
C ASN A 7 20.73 16.45 -9.29
N PRO A 8 21.77 15.92 -8.63
CA PRO A 8 21.72 15.68 -7.18
C PRO A 8 21.69 16.97 -6.35
N THR A 9 22.18 18.09 -6.90
CA THR A 9 22.19 19.37 -6.16
C THR A 9 20.77 19.90 -5.91
N ALA A 10 19.78 19.40 -6.64
CA ALA A 10 18.38 19.73 -6.37
C ALA A 10 17.91 19.19 -5.01
N LEU A 11 18.46 18.05 -4.55
CA LEU A 11 18.16 17.48 -3.23
C LEU A 11 18.52 18.44 -2.09
N LEU A 12 19.48 19.35 -2.29
CA LEU A 12 19.88 20.35 -1.28
C LEU A 12 18.82 21.43 -1.07
N LYS A 13 17.91 21.61 -2.04
CA LYS A 13 16.81 22.58 -1.97
C LYS A 13 15.61 22.02 -1.22
N TYR A 14 15.55 20.70 -1.07
CA TYR A 14 14.45 20.01 -0.44
C TYR A 14 14.36 20.33 1.06
N LYS A 15 13.14 20.56 1.54
CA LYS A 15 12.81 20.71 2.96
C LYS A 15 11.46 20.08 3.21
N TYR A 16 11.44 19.11 4.13
CA TYR A 16 10.21 18.48 4.57
C TYR A 16 9.23 19.51 5.16
N SER A 17 7.98 19.43 4.73
CA SER A 17 6.88 20.24 5.24
C SER A 17 5.63 19.37 5.34
N SER A 18 5.06 19.29 6.53
CA SER A 18 3.79 18.60 6.76
C SER A 18 2.88 19.42 7.66
N THR A 19 1.59 19.23 7.48
CA THR A 19 0.54 19.80 8.33
C THR A 19 -0.29 18.66 8.90
N ASP A 20 -0.04 18.35 10.17
CA ASP A 20 -0.81 17.34 10.90
C ASP A 20 -1.98 18.00 11.65
N LYS A 21 -3.21 17.64 11.24
CA LYS A 21 -4.44 18.06 11.92
C LYS A 21 -5.08 16.94 12.75
N SER A 22 -4.48 15.75 12.81
CA SER A 22 -4.99 14.61 13.58
C SER A 22 -4.95 14.90 15.09
N LEU A 23 -6.12 14.85 15.72
CA LEU A 23 -6.26 15.00 17.17
C LEU A 23 -5.65 13.80 17.91
N THR A 24 -5.82 12.60 17.34
CA THR A 24 -5.32 11.35 17.91
C THR A 24 -3.79 11.32 17.89
N SER A 25 -3.19 11.65 16.76
CA SER A 25 -1.75 11.82 16.61
C SER A 25 -1.23 12.80 17.65
N LYS A 26 -1.79 14.02 17.67
CA LYS A 26 -1.29 15.13 18.48
C LYS A 26 -1.38 14.88 19.99
N TYR A 27 -2.53 14.42 20.48
CA TYR A 27 -2.82 14.39 21.91
C TYR A 27 -2.68 13.01 22.55
N VAL A 28 -2.82 11.92 21.79
CA VAL A 28 -2.78 10.55 22.34
C VAL A 28 -1.47 9.86 21.99
N LEU A 29 -1.11 9.81 20.70
CA LEU A 29 0.02 9.00 20.25
C LEU A 29 1.36 9.73 20.33
N ASN A 30 1.41 11.05 20.18
CA ASN A 30 2.68 11.79 20.24
C ASN A 30 3.43 11.62 21.58
N PRO A 31 2.76 11.67 22.76
CA PRO A 31 3.40 11.34 24.03
C PRO A 31 3.98 9.91 24.03
N TYR A 32 3.20 8.93 23.57
CA TYR A 32 3.62 7.54 23.45
C TYR A 32 4.83 7.38 22.52
N TRP A 33 4.81 7.97 21.32
CA TRP A 33 5.92 7.93 20.37
C TRP A 33 7.18 8.64 20.90
N SER A 34 7.01 9.73 21.65
CA SER A 34 8.13 10.45 22.27
C SER A 34 8.80 9.64 23.37
N TRP A 35 8.03 8.81 24.08
CA TRP A 35 8.60 7.81 24.98
C TRP A 35 9.22 6.65 24.20
N LEU A 36 8.52 6.10 23.21
CA LEU A 36 8.96 4.91 22.46
C LEU A 36 10.31 5.11 21.79
N VAL A 37 10.56 6.26 21.18
CA VAL A 37 11.85 6.55 20.53
C VAL A 37 13.03 6.48 21.51
N THR A 38 12.81 6.73 22.82
CA THR A 38 13.87 6.63 23.84
C THR A 38 14.37 5.21 24.08
N LEU A 39 13.58 4.19 23.70
CA LEU A 39 13.96 2.79 23.82
C LEU A 39 14.94 2.34 22.73
N PHE A 40 15.03 3.08 21.63
CA PHE A 40 15.94 2.78 20.53
C PHE A 40 17.31 3.41 20.78
N PRO A 41 18.43 2.72 20.50
CA PRO A 41 19.76 3.31 20.65
C PRO A 41 20.02 4.36 19.56
N GLU A 42 20.82 5.38 19.88
CA GLU A 42 21.21 6.44 18.92
C GLU A 42 22.13 5.92 17.79
N SER A 43 22.65 4.70 17.90
CA SER A 43 23.41 4.04 16.83
C SER A 43 22.51 3.46 15.73
N MET A 44 21.21 3.30 15.98
CA MET A 44 20.27 2.74 15.02
C MET A 44 19.78 3.82 14.05
N ALA A 45 19.91 3.55 12.75
CA ALA A 45 19.44 4.46 11.71
C ALA A 45 17.90 4.52 11.69
N PRO A 46 17.30 5.70 11.42
CA PRO A 46 15.85 5.86 11.27
C PRO A 46 15.23 4.85 10.28
N ASN A 47 15.81 4.73 9.08
CA ASN A 47 15.30 3.83 8.04
C ASN A 47 15.30 2.35 8.46
N ALA A 48 16.19 1.96 9.37
CA ALA A 48 16.20 0.60 9.92
C ALA A 48 15.00 0.35 10.85
N ILE A 49 14.52 1.39 11.54
CA ILE A 49 13.31 1.33 12.37
C ILE A 49 12.07 1.19 11.48
N THR A 50 11.98 1.97 10.41
CA THR A 50 10.91 1.88 9.40
C THR A 50 10.87 0.47 8.78
N LEU A 51 12.04 -0.04 8.35
CA LEU A 51 12.16 -1.37 7.76
C LEU A 51 11.80 -2.50 8.74
N LEU A 52 12.16 -2.34 10.03
CA LEU A 52 11.75 -3.28 11.08
C LEU A 52 10.22 -3.33 11.21
N GLY A 53 9.56 -2.17 11.19
CA GLY A 53 8.09 -2.09 11.15
C GLY A 53 7.51 -2.85 9.98
N LEU A 54 7.99 -2.59 8.76
CA LEU A 54 7.52 -3.28 7.56
C LEU A 54 7.70 -4.81 7.67
N GLY A 55 8.81 -5.25 8.26
CA GLY A 55 9.10 -6.66 8.51
C GLY A 55 8.04 -7.36 9.37
N LEU A 56 7.45 -6.67 10.36
CA LEU A 56 6.39 -7.21 11.21
C LEU A 56 5.10 -7.45 10.42
N VAL A 57 4.71 -6.52 9.54
CA VAL A 57 3.52 -6.68 8.70
C VAL A 57 3.76 -7.76 7.65
N PHE A 58 4.96 -7.83 7.09
CA PHE A 58 5.33 -8.87 6.15
C PHE A 58 5.28 -10.28 6.78
N ALA A 59 5.75 -10.43 8.02
CA ALA A 59 5.63 -11.69 8.77
C ALA A 59 4.17 -12.11 8.95
N ASN A 60 3.29 -11.15 9.29
CA ASN A 60 1.85 -11.40 9.37
C ASN A 60 1.26 -11.81 8.01
N PHE A 61 1.66 -11.17 6.91
CA PHE A 61 1.26 -11.57 5.57
C PHE A 61 1.69 -13.01 5.24
N LEU A 62 2.93 -13.39 5.53
CA LEU A 62 3.39 -14.77 5.32
C LEU A 62 2.59 -15.78 6.16
N SER A 63 2.28 -15.43 7.40
CA SER A 63 1.44 -16.27 8.26
C SER A 63 0.02 -16.40 7.72
N LEU A 64 -0.57 -15.32 7.17
CA LEU A 64 -1.87 -15.38 6.50
C LEU A 64 -1.83 -16.30 5.29
N VAL A 65 -0.85 -16.15 4.39
CA VAL A 65 -0.74 -16.99 3.19
C VAL A 65 -0.57 -18.46 3.56
N TYR A 66 0.10 -18.76 4.68
CA TYR A 66 0.22 -20.11 5.20
C TYR A 66 -1.12 -20.68 5.70
N PHE A 67 -1.90 -19.90 6.47
CA PHE A 67 -3.13 -20.40 7.11
C PHE A 67 -4.40 -20.25 6.24
N ASN A 68 -4.51 -19.19 5.43
CA ASN A 68 -5.71 -18.87 4.66
C ASN A 68 -5.37 -18.00 3.43
N PRO A 69 -4.96 -18.60 2.31
CA PRO A 69 -4.66 -17.90 1.06
C PRO A 69 -5.92 -17.48 0.28
N THR A 70 -7.11 -17.91 0.70
CA THR A 70 -8.40 -17.59 0.05
C THR A 70 -9.06 -16.33 0.63
N LEU A 71 -8.47 -15.73 1.67
CA LEU A 71 -8.96 -14.53 2.35
C LEU A 71 -10.41 -14.66 2.86
N SER A 72 -10.88 -15.89 3.08
CA SER A 72 -12.25 -16.17 3.48
C SER A 72 -12.40 -17.43 4.32
N CYS A 73 -13.45 -17.45 5.14
CA CYS A 73 -13.90 -18.54 5.97
C CYS A 73 -14.94 -19.39 5.23
N GLY A 74 -14.67 -20.69 5.08
CA GLY A 74 -15.59 -21.64 4.48
C GLY A 74 -15.81 -21.45 2.98
N ALA A 75 -16.65 -22.31 2.39
CA ALA A 75 -17.14 -22.12 1.03
C ALA A 75 -18.21 -21.01 1.02
N LYS A 76 -17.78 -19.76 1.20
CA LYS A 76 -18.67 -18.61 1.05
C LYS A 76 -18.97 -18.44 -0.44
N PRO A 77 -20.22 -18.66 -0.92
CA PRO A 77 -20.61 -18.10 -2.21
C PRO A 77 -20.50 -16.57 -2.11
N LEU A 78 -20.08 -15.92 -3.19
CA LEU A 78 -20.12 -14.46 -3.31
C LEU A 78 -21.43 -13.91 -2.71
N HIS A 79 -21.32 -13.04 -1.71
CA HIS A 79 -22.38 -12.24 -1.06
C HIS A 79 -23.67 -12.95 -0.65
N VAL A 80 -23.73 -13.42 0.60
CA VAL A 80 -25.01 -13.66 1.28
C VAL A 80 -24.91 -13.14 2.71
N SER A 81 -25.76 -12.16 3.06
CA SER A 81 -26.11 -11.94 4.47
C SER A 81 -26.98 -13.11 4.91
N LEU A 82 -26.73 -13.66 6.09
CA LEU A 82 -27.52 -14.75 6.70
C LEU A 82 -29.03 -14.43 6.88
N GLY A 83 -29.51 -13.27 6.39
CA GLY A 83 -30.82 -12.71 6.66
C GLY A 83 -31.76 -12.41 5.48
N GLY A 84 -31.45 -12.69 4.22
CA GLY A 84 -32.49 -12.55 3.18
C GLY A 84 -32.05 -12.59 1.72
N ALA A 85 -32.75 -13.44 0.96
CA ALA A 85 -32.94 -13.52 -0.49
C ALA A 85 -31.79 -13.06 -1.42
N TRP A 86 -31.31 -14.03 -2.22
CA TRP A 86 -30.37 -13.92 -3.33
C TRP A 86 -30.56 -12.65 -4.18
N ASP A 87 -29.46 -11.96 -4.48
CA ASP A 87 -29.43 -10.92 -5.50
C ASP A 87 -29.38 -11.57 -6.90
N PRO A 88 -30.42 -11.40 -7.75
CA PRO A 88 -30.45 -12.00 -9.08
C PRO A 88 -29.41 -11.41 -10.06
N LEU A 89 -28.69 -10.34 -9.70
CA LEU A 89 -27.64 -9.74 -10.54
C LEU A 89 -26.26 -10.35 -10.32
N LEU A 90 -26.04 -11.10 -9.24
CA LEU A 90 -24.77 -11.76 -8.91
C LEU A 90 -25.04 -13.20 -8.48
N ALA A 91 -25.21 -14.08 -9.46
CA ALA A 91 -25.36 -15.51 -9.17
C ALA A 91 -24.09 -16.03 -8.44
N PRO A 92 -24.25 -16.91 -7.43
CA PRO A 92 -23.10 -17.52 -6.78
C PRO A 92 -22.25 -18.21 -7.85
N ALA A 93 -20.93 -17.95 -7.85
CA ALA A 93 -20.00 -18.80 -8.56
C ALA A 93 -20.26 -20.23 -8.06
N LYS A 94 -20.48 -21.18 -9.00
CA LYS A 94 -20.48 -22.60 -8.66
C LYS A 94 -19.21 -22.88 -7.85
N PRO A 95 -19.22 -23.79 -6.88
CA PRO A 95 -17.98 -24.27 -6.28
C PRO A 95 -17.16 -24.89 -7.42
N THR A 96 -16.32 -24.07 -8.04
CA THR A 96 -15.31 -24.52 -9.00
C THR A 96 -14.35 -25.38 -8.22
N GLU A 97 -13.97 -26.52 -8.79
CA GLU A 97 -13.07 -27.51 -8.21
C GLU A 97 -12.03 -26.83 -7.32
N GLN A 98 -12.15 -27.08 -6.01
CA GLN A 98 -11.29 -26.48 -5.01
C GLN A 98 -9.88 -27.06 -5.21
N HIS A 99 -9.01 -26.32 -5.87
CA HIS A 99 -7.59 -26.65 -5.88
C HIS A 99 -7.01 -26.35 -4.49
N HIS A 100 -6.88 -27.40 -3.68
CA HIS A 100 -6.34 -27.34 -2.33
C HIS A 100 -4.91 -26.77 -2.33
N PHE A 101 -4.71 -25.65 -1.63
CA PHE A 101 -3.40 -25.09 -1.38
C PHE A 101 -2.69 -25.91 -0.29
N ARG A 102 -1.61 -26.62 -0.64
CA ARG A 102 -0.84 -27.52 0.25
C ARG A 102 0.38 -26.83 0.92
N GLY A 103 0.49 -25.50 0.80
CA GLY A 103 1.58 -24.69 1.36
C GLY A 103 2.45 -23.99 0.29
N TRP A 104 3.26 -23.01 0.70
CA TRP A 104 4.04 -22.15 -0.21
C TRP A 104 4.99 -22.92 -1.14
N ALA A 105 5.64 -23.98 -0.65
CA ALA A 105 6.54 -24.81 -1.46
C ALA A 105 5.78 -25.59 -2.52
N SER A 106 4.64 -26.21 -2.19
CA SER A 106 3.80 -26.89 -3.19
C SER A 106 3.21 -25.94 -4.23
N TRP A 107 2.90 -24.71 -3.82
CA TRP A 107 2.34 -23.68 -4.69
C TRP A 107 3.38 -23.08 -5.66
N LEU A 108 4.64 -22.99 -5.23
CA LEU A 108 5.79 -22.66 -6.08
C LEU A 108 6.32 -23.88 -6.89
N GLY A 109 5.72 -25.07 -6.75
CA GLY A 109 6.19 -26.29 -7.42
C GLY A 109 7.47 -26.90 -6.84
N LEU A 110 7.83 -26.54 -5.61
CA LEU A 110 9.04 -26.95 -4.87
C LEU A 110 8.81 -28.09 -3.85
N GLY A 111 7.60 -28.67 -3.78
CA GLY A 111 7.24 -29.71 -2.81
C GLY A 111 6.86 -31.04 -3.46
N GLY A 112 7.54 -32.13 -3.05
CA GLY A 112 7.19 -33.51 -3.41
C GLY A 112 5.96 -34.04 -2.65
N SER A 113 5.29 -35.02 -3.25
CA SER A 113 4.03 -35.63 -2.79
C SER A 113 4.04 -36.04 -1.32
N VAL A 114 3.27 -35.32 -0.49
CA VAL A 114 2.93 -35.75 0.88
C VAL A 114 1.44 -35.49 1.14
N VAL A 115 0.73 -36.61 1.30
CA VAL A 115 -0.59 -36.87 1.90
C VAL A 115 -1.81 -36.10 1.39
N ASP A 116 -2.61 -36.86 0.64
CA ASP A 116 -3.94 -36.56 0.13
C ASP A 116 -5.02 -36.81 1.20
N LYS A 117 -5.55 -35.75 1.81
CA LYS A 117 -6.98 -35.67 2.21
C LYS A 117 -7.48 -34.23 2.07
N ALA A 118 -8.05 -33.98 0.89
CA ALA A 118 -8.71 -32.74 0.48
C ALA A 118 -9.87 -32.31 1.39
N ASP A 119 -10.52 -33.25 2.09
CA ASP A 119 -11.71 -32.97 2.90
C ASP A 119 -11.43 -32.16 4.19
N GLU A 120 -10.17 -32.02 4.63
CA GLU A 120 -9.82 -31.26 5.85
C GLU A 120 -9.55 -29.76 5.61
N LEU A 121 -9.36 -29.32 4.36
CA LEU A 121 -9.11 -27.89 4.02
C LEU A 121 -10.34 -27.17 3.48
N ALA A 122 -11.41 -27.90 3.18
CA ALA A 122 -12.73 -27.35 2.89
C ALA A 122 -13.40 -26.90 4.21
N GLY A 123 -13.05 -25.72 4.74
CA GLY A 123 -13.81 -25.15 5.87
C GLY A 123 -13.05 -24.30 6.89
N ASN A 124 -11.72 -24.24 6.86
CA ASN A 124 -10.99 -23.64 7.98
C ASN A 124 -10.73 -22.14 7.78
N CYS A 125 -11.39 -21.31 8.60
CA CYS A 125 -10.96 -19.95 8.88
C CYS A 125 -9.49 -19.92 9.32
N ALA A 126 -8.77 -18.83 9.04
CA ALA A 126 -7.51 -18.60 9.75
C ALA A 126 -7.75 -18.62 11.27
N PRO A 127 -6.81 -19.16 12.05
CA PRO A 127 -6.98 -19.28 13.49
C PRO A 127 -7.11 -17.90 14.11
N ARG A 128 -8.02 -17.77 15.06
CA ARG A 128 -8.45 -16.48 15.64
C ARG A 128 -7.29 -15.64 16.21
N TRP A 129 -6.31 -16.32 16.81
CA TRP A 129 -5.14 -15.66 17.40
C TRP A 129 -4.29 -14.91 16.36
N LEU A 130 -4.35 -15.31 15.09
CA LEU A 130 -3.63 -14.67 14.00
C LEU A 130 -4.05 -13.20 13.83
N TYR A 131 -5.33 -12.90 14.03
CA TYR A 131 -5.81 -11.53 13.91
C TYR A 131 -5.31 -10.63 15.05
N TRP A 132 -5.00 -11.17 16.23
CA TRP A 132 -4.31 -10.39 17.27
C TRP A 132 -2.86 -10.08 16.88
N THR A 133 -2.17 -10.97 16.17
CA THR A 133 -0.82 -10.67 15.66
C THR A 133 -0.89 -9.63 14.55
N PHE A 134 -1.95 -9.62 13.73
CA PHE A 134 -2.19 -8.56 12.73
C PHE A 134 -2.38 -7.20 13.39
N ALA A 135 -3.21 -7.14 14.44
CA ALA A 135 -3.41 -5.93 15.24
C ALA A 135 -2.09 -5.41 15.82
N ALA A 136 -1.34 -6.29 16.50
CA ALA A 136 -0.06 -5.93 17.10
C ALA A 136 0.96 -5.49 16.04
N GLY A 137 1.09 -6.23 14.94
CA GLY A 137 2.05 -5.92 13.88
C GLY A 137 1.75 -4.62 13.16
N LEU A 138 0.48 -4.33 12.83
CA LEU A 138 0.10 -3.07 12.17
C LEU A 138 0.22 -1.86 13.13
N PHE A 139 -0.16 -2.03 14.40
CA PHE A 139 0.04 -0.97 15.40
C PHE A 139 1.54 -0.69 15.64
N MET A 140 2.36 -1.73 15.70
CA MET A 140 3.81 -1.58 15.80
C MET A 140 4.40 -0.94 14.55
N TYR A 141 3.98 -1.34 13.35
CA TYR A 141 4.37 -0.68 12.09
C TYR A 141 4.16 0.83 12.18
N GLN A 142 2.91 1.26 12.44
CA GLN A 142 2.56 2.66 12.56
C GLN A 142 3.38 3.39 13.64
N SER A 143 3.66 2.70 14.74
CA SER A 143 4.46 3.28 15.83
C SER A 143 5.91 3.46 15.45
N LEU A 144 6.50 2.50 14.73
CA LEU A 144 7.89 2.52 14.30
C LEU A 144 8.11 3.53 13.15
N ASP A 145 7.14 3.62 12.26
CA ASP A 145 7.01 4.65 11.23
C ASP A 145 7.02 6.05 11.85
N ALA A 146 6.09 6.34 12.77
CA ALA A 146 5.98 7.67 13.38
C ALA A 146 7.22 8.11 14.21
N ILE A 147 8.02 7.17 14.72
CA ILE A 147 9.24 7.50 15.48
C ILE A 147 10.48 7.64 14.62
N ASP A 148 10.48 7.23 13.34
CA ASP A 148 11.68 7.30 12.51
C ASP A 148 12.16 8.75 12.33
N GLY A 149 11.25 9.70 12.13
CA GLY A 149 11.55 11.12 12.03
C GLY A 149 11.97 11.70 13.38
N LYS A 150 11.43 11.16 14.49
CA LYS A 150 11.89 11.54 15.85
C LYS A 150 13.31 11.06 16.07
N GLN A 151 13.63 9.84 15.66
CA GLN A 151 14.99 9.28 15.68
C GLN A 151 15.91 10.13 14.80
N ALA A 152 15.51 10.47 13.58
CA ALA A 152 16.31 11.26 12.64
C ALA A 152 16.64 12.66 13.16
N ARG A 153 15.74 13.26 13.96
CA ARG A 153 16.01 14.52 14.66
C ARG A 153 16.98 14.33 15.81
N ARG A 154 16.82 13.25 16.59
CA ARG A 154 17.69 12.94 17.73
C ARG A 154 19.13 12.64 17.31
N THR A 155 19.32 11.92 16.21
CA THR A 155 20.64 11.53 15.69
C THR A 155 21.23 12.53 14.70
N GLY A 156 20.50 13.60 14.35
CA GLY A 156 20.95 14.59 13.36
C GLY A 156 21.03 14.05 11.93
N THR A 157 20.32 12.97 11.61
CA THR A 157 20.33 12.30 10.29
C THR A 157 19.08 12.58 9.45
N SER A 158 18.39 13.68 9.72
CA SER A 158 17.21 14.10 8.92
C SER A 158 17.62 14.48 7.49
N GLY A 159 16.88 14.03 6.49
CA GLY A 159 17.17 14.34 5.10
C GLY A 159 16.18 13.68 4.11
N PRO A 160 16.33 13.97 2.80
CA PRO A 160 15.42 13.48 1.76
C PRO A 160 15.38 11.95 1.62
N LEU A 161 16.45 11.26 2.05
CA LEU A 161 16.50 9.80 2.03
C LEU A 161 15.43 9.18 2.96
N GLY A 162 15.23 9.77 4.14
CA GLY A 162 14.30 9.22 5.13
C GLY A 162 12.88 9.20 4.59
N GLU A 163 12.43 10.33 4.04
CA GLU A 163 11.10 10.44 3.46
C GLU A 163 10.89 9.53 2.23
N LEU A 164 11.88 9.41 1.34
CA LEU A 164 11.78 8.48 0.22
C LEU A 164 11.63 7.04 0.70
N PHE A 165 12.40 6.67 1.72
CA PHE A 165 12.42 5.32 2.29
C PHE A 165 11.11 4.99 3.00
N ASP A 166 10.62 5.94 3.80
CA ASP A 166 9.36 5.91 4.53
C ASP A 166 8.18 5.66 3.58
N HIS A 167 7.98 6.56 2.62
CA HIS A 167 6.92 6.43 1.61
C HIS A 167 7.02 5.13 0.79
N GLY A 168 8.24 4.65 0.54
CA GLY A 168 8.47 3.36 -0.12
C GLY A 168 7.98 2.17 0.71
N CYS A 169 8.23 2.17 2.01
CA CYS A 169 7.74 1.14 2.94
C CYS A 169 6.22 1.22 3.06
N ASP A 170 5.70 2.43 3.20
CA ASP A 170 4.28 2.73 3.32
C ASP A 170 3.46 2.28 2.11
N ALA A 171 4.00 2.46 0.90
CA ALA A 171 3.35 2.00 -0.31
C ALA A 171 3.31 0.46 -0.43
N ILE A 172 4.32 -0.25 0.07
CA ILE A 172 4.31 -1.72 0.16
C ILE A 172 3.30 -2.15 1.23
N ASN A 173 3.36 -1.54 2.41
CA ASN A 173 2.48 -1.82 3.54
C ASN A 173 1.00 -1.60 3.18
N THR A 174 0.69 -0.61 2.35
CA THR A 174 -0.65 -0.38 1.80
C THR A 174 -1.26 -1.66 1.20
N THR A 175 -0.49 -2.41 0.42
CA THR A 175 -0.99 -3.65 -0.21
C THR A 175 -1.09 -4.80 0.79
N LEU A 176 -0.07 -4.97 1.64
CA LEU A 176 -0.06 -6.01 2.67
C LEU A 176 -1.24 -5.82 3.64
N GLY A 177 -1.43 -4.60 4.12
CA GLY A 177 -2.53 -4.21 5.01
C GLY A 177 -3.89 -4.49 4.41
N VAL A 178 -4.10 -4.22 3.12
CA VAL A 178 -5.36 -4.57 2.42
C VAL A 178 -5.58 -6.07 2.41
N ILE A 179 -4.57 -6.89 2.09
CA ILE A 179 -4.72 -8.35 2.06
C ILE A 179 -5.06 -8.90 3.46
N LEU A 180 -4.38 -8.41 4.50
CA LEU A 180 -4.68 -8.77 5.89
C LEU A 180 -6.10 -8.35 6.29
N THR A 181 -6.51 -7.15 5.92
CA THR A 181 -7.85 -6.60 6.21
C THR A 181 -8.95 -7.35 5.46
N ALA A 182 -8.70 -7.73 4.21
CA ALA A 182 -9.63 -8.53 3.41
C ALA A 182 -9.90 -9.90 4.05
N SER A 183 -8.86 -10.56 4.59
CA SER A 183 -9.05 -11.78 5.37
C SER A 183 -9.86 -11.53 6.64
N ALA A 184 -9.55 -10.46 7.38
CA ALA A 184 -10.22 -10.17 8.65
C ALA A 184 -11.71 -9.84 8.49
N LEU A 185 -12.09 -9.16 7.40
CA LEU A 185 -13.47 -8.80 7.05
C LEU A 185 -14.18 -9.88 6.21
N ASN A 186 -13.54 -11.02 5.98
CA ASN A 186 -14.08 -12.11 5.20
C ASN A 186 -14.52 -11.72 3.77
N LEU A 187 -13.72 -10.87 3.09
CA LEU A 187 -14.02 -10.38 1.74
C LEU A 187 -13.79 -11.43 0.65
N GLY A 188 -12.86 -12.36 0.87
CA GLY A 188 -12.58 -13.45 -0.06
C GLY A 188 -11.92 -13.05 -1.38
N LEU A 189 -11.94 -13.98 -2.34
CA LEU A 189 -11.35 -13.83 -3.67
C LEU A 189 -12.36 -13.21 -4.65
N ASP A 190 -12.65 -11.93 -4.43
CA ASP A 190 -13.70 -11.21 -5.16
C ASP A 190 -13.43 -9.71 -5.31
N TRP A 191 -14.30 -9.04 -6.06
CA TRP A 191 -14.22 -7.63 -6.39
C TRP A 191 -14.20 -6.69 -5.18
N TRP A 192 -14.70 -7.08 -4.01
CA TRP A 192 -14.56 -6.24 -2.81
C TRP A 192 -13.14 -6.18 -2.29
N THR A 193 -12.39 -7.27 -2.37
CA THR A 193 -10.95 -7.27 -2.06
C THR A 193 -10.20 -6.36 -3.04
N VAL A 194 -10.57 -6.41 -4.32
CA VAL A 194 -10.02 -5.52 -5.36
C VAL A 194 -10.42 -4.06 -5.11
N ALA A 195 -11.68 -3.80 -4.75
CA ALA A 195 -12.18 -2.46 -4.45
C ALA A 195 -11.48 -1.87 -3.21
N ALA A 196 -11.24 -2.67 -2.17
CA ALA A 196 -10.46 -2.26 -1.00
C ALA A 196 -9.02 -1.89 -1.39
N LEU A 197 -8.38 -2.66 -2.27
CA LEU A 197 -7.04 -2.35 -2.80
C LEU A 197 -7.03 -1.03 -3.58
N ILE A 198 -7.97 -0.85 -4.49
CA ILE A 198 -8.10 0.38 -5.28
C ILE A 198 -8.36 1.56 -4.36
N ALA A 199 -9.31 1.47 -3.44
CA ALA A 199 -9.66 2.57 -2.55
C ALA A 199 -8.48 2.99 -1.66
N THR A 200 -7.80 2.02 -1.05
CA THR A 200 -6.67 2.30 -0.16
C THR A 200 -5.47 2.87 -0.94
N SER A 201 -5.13 2.28 -2.08
CA SER A 201 -4.03 2.78 -2.92
C SER A 201 -4.34 4.14 -3.57
N ALA A 202 -5.61 4.41 -3.91
CA ALA A 202 -6.04 5.71 -4.41
C ALA A 202 -5.90 6.78 -3.34
N ASN A 203 -6.30 6.47 -2.10
CA ASN A 203 -6.16 7.36 -0.96
C ASN A 203 -4.70 7.76 -0.73
N PHE A 204 -3.81 6.77 -0.76
CA PHE A 204 -2.37 6.98 -0.63
C PHE A 204 -1.82 7.81 -1.80
N TYR A 205 -2.07 7.39 -3.05
CA TYR A 205 -1.56 8.08 -4.25
C TYR A 205 -2.01 9.54 -4.30
N LEU A 206 -3.27 9.80 -3.95
CA LEU A 206 -3.85 11.13 -3.95
C LEU A 206 -3.14 12.05 -2.95
N THR A 207 -2.79 11.54 -1.77
CA THR A 207 -2.05 12.29 -0.76
C THR A 207 -0.64 12.63 -1.25
N THR A 208 0.05 11.66 -1.88
CA THR A 208 1.35 11.91 -2.53
C THR A 208 1.25 12.90 -3.71
N TRP A 209 0.17 12.82 -4.49
CA TRP A 209 -0.11 13.75 -5.58
C TRP A 209 -0.37 15.17 -5.07
N GLU A 210 -1.09 15.30 -3.95
CA GLU A 210 -1.32 16.58 -3.29
C GLU A 210 -0.01 17.19 -2.80
N GLU A 211 0.84 16.42 -2.13
CA GLU A 211 2.16 16.85 -1.68
C GLU A 211 3.03 17.31 -2.85
N PHE A 212 3.07 16.56 -3.96
CA PHE A 212 3.84 16.94 -5.14
C PHE A 212 3.45 18.33 -5.69
N HIS A 213 2.17 18.70 -5.62
CA HIS A 213 1.67 19.98 -6.15
C HIS A 213 1.73 21.13 -5.13
N THR A 214 1.55 20.83 -3.85
CA THR A 214 1.46 21.84 -2.79
C THR A 214 2.79 22.07 -2.09
N GLY A 215 3.70 21.09 -2.14
CA GLY A 215 4.93 21.04 -1.37
C GLY A 215 4.71 20.80 0.13
N ASN A 216 3.52 20.33 0.52
CA ASN A 216 3.16 20.10 1.90
C ASN A 216 2.32 18.83 2.04
N LEU A 217 2.74 17.91 2.91
CA LEU A 217 1.97 16.71 3.22
C LEU A 217 0.83 17.06 4.18
N PHE A 218 -0.41 16.92 3.74
CA PHE A 218 -1.59 17.18 4.58
C PHE A 218 -2.09 15.89 5.22
N LEU A 219 -2.11 15.86 6.56
CA LEU A 219 -2.72 14.77 7.32
C LEU A 219 -4.06 15.28 7.88
N SER A 220 -5.16 14.70 7.39
CA SER A 220 -6.52 15.12 7.75
C SER A 220 -6.80 14.95 9.25
N ALA A 221 -7.64 15.83 9.80
CA ALA A 221 -8.11 15.74 11.18
C ALA A 221 -9.08 14.57 11.40
N PHE A 222 -9.83 14.22 10.36
CA PHE A 222 -10.80 13.13 10.34
C PHE A 222 -10.45 12.23 9.14
N SER A 223 -10.31 10.92 9.38
CA SER A 223 -9.85 9.96 8.38
C SER A 223 -8.41 10.20 7.87
N GLY A 224 -7.52 10.69 8.74
CA GLY A 224 -6.07 10.68 8.48
C GLY A 224 -5.49 9.27 8.52
N PRO A 225 -4.22 9.07 8.10
CA PRO A 225 -3.57 7.76 8.13
C PRO A 225 -3.60 7.10 9.51
N VAL A 226 -3.40 7.89 10.57
CA VAL A 226 -3.42 7.43 11.96
C VAL A 226 -4.77 6.84 12.35
N GLU A 227 -5.86 7.59 12.16
CA GLU A 227 -7.21 7.13 12.48
C GLU A 227 -7.61 5.91 11.65
N GLY A 228 -7.26 5.90 10.36
CA GLY A 228 -7.53 4.78 9.47
C GLY A 228 -6.82 3.49 9.93
N ILE A 229 -5.54 3.59 10.29
CA ILE A 229 -4.77 2.44 10.79
C ILE A 229 -5.34 1.95 12.13
N LEU A 230 -5.64 2.84 13.07
CA LEU A 230 -6.22 2.44 14.36
C LEU A 230 -7.59 1.77 14.21
N LEU A 231 -8.40 2.21 13.24
CA LEU A 231 -9.66 1.58 12.90
C LEU A 231 -9.46 0.16 12.36
N VAL A 232 -8.47 -0.07 11.49
CA VAL A 232 -8.11 -1.42 11.01
C VAL A 232 -7.54 -2.29 12.14
N VAL A 233 -6.71 -1.73 13.02
CA VAL A 233 -6.25 -2.42 14.24
C VAL A 233 -7.44 -2.85 15.10
N GLY A 234 -8.45 -1.98 15.26
CA GLY A 234 -9.69 -2.31 15.94
C GLY A 234 -10.45 -3.47 15.28
N VAL A 235 -10.55 -3.47 13.94
CA VAL A 235 -11.11 -4.60 13.17
C VAL A 235 -10.35 -5.89 13.45
N PHE A 236 -9.02 -5.86 13.43
CA PHE A 236 -8.20 -7.05 13.72
C PHE A 236 -8.40 -7.59 15.14
N ILE A 237 -8.43 -6.71 16.15
CA ILE A 237 -8.71 -7.10 17.54
C ILE A 237 -10.09 -7.75 17.64
N ALA A 238 -11.11 -7.10 17.08
CA ALA A 238 -12.47 -7.61 17.06
C ALA A 238 -12.54 -8.98 16.37
N THR A 239 -11.97 -9.12 15.17
CA THR A 239 -11.91 -10.40 14.45
C THR A 239 -11.21 -11.49 15.26
N GLY A 240 -10.19 -11.16 16.06
CA GLY A 240 -9.60 -12.14 16.98
C GLY A 240 -10.61 -12.66 18.04
N PHE A 241 -11.53 -11.80 18.52
CA PHE A 241 -12.57 -12.16 19.50
C PHE A 241 -13.86 -12.74 18.93
N VAL A 242 -14.27 -12.39 17.70
CA VAL A 242 -15.51 -12.93 17.08
C VAL A 242 -15.29 -13.87 15.88
N GLY A 243 -14.19 -13.73 15.16
CA GLY A 243 -13.84 -14.50 13.95
C GLY A 243 -14.32 -13.78 12.68
N PRO A 244 -13.76 -14.08 11.49
CA PRO A 244 -14.08 -13.34 10.26
C PRO A 244 -15.54 -13.46 9.82
N SER A 245 -16.15 -14.63 10.00
CA SER A 245 -17.56 -14.87 9.62
C SER A 245 -18.56 -14.01 10.38
N TYR A 246 -18.15 -13.41 11.51
CA TYR A 246 -18.99 -12.45 12.22
C TYR A 246 -19.31 -11.21 11.37
N TRP A 247 -18.39 -10.77 10.51
CA TRP A 247 -18.57 -9.60 9.66
C TRP A 247 -19.61 -9.79 8.54
N ASP A 248 -20.03 -11.02 8.28
CA ASP A 248 -21.12 -11.33 7.34
C ASP A 248 -22.52 -11.13 7.94
N GLN A 249 -22.59 -10.97 9.26
CA GLN A 249 -23.84 -10.67 9.93
C GLN A 249 -24.33 -9.28 9.54
N GLY A 250 -25.65 -9.15 9.43
CA GLY A 250 -26.27 -7.88 9.09
C GLY A 250 -26.19 -6.85 10.22
N ILE A 251 -25.98 -5.59 9.87
CA ILE A 251 -25.84 -4.49 10.83
C ILE A 251 -27.07 -4.31 11.74
N LEU A 252 -28.29 -4.54 11.23
CA LEU A 252 -29.51 -4.47 12.03
C LEU A 252 -29.64 -5.66 12.97
N THR A 253 -29.14 -6.82 12.56
CA THR A 253 -29.07 -8.01 13.41
C THR A 253 -28.10 -7.78 14.58
N VAL A 254 -26.89 -7.30 14.30
CA VAL A 254 -25.85 -7.09 15.32
C VAL A 254 -26.19 -5.95 16.29
N THR A 255 -26.82 -4.89 15.79
CA THR A 255 -27.29 -3.77 16.65
C THR A 255 -28.57 -4.08 17.42
N GLY A 256 -29.21 -5.24 17.19
CA GLY A 256 -30.51 -5.59 17.77
C GLY A 256 -31.69 -4.76 17.24
N LEU A 257 -31.47 -3.91 16.24
CA LEU A 257 -32.48 -2.99 15.71
C LEU A 257 -33.46 -3.66 14.74
N LYS A 258 -33.14 -4.85 14.22
CA LYS A 258 -33.96 -5.59 13.26
C LYS A 258 -35.42 -5.78 13.70
N SER A 259 -35.65 -5.96 14.99
CA SER A 259 -36.99 -6.16 15.56
C SER A 259 -37.58 -4.93 16.23
N SER A 260 -36.87 -3.80 16.23
CA SER A 260 -37.29 -2.56 16.89
C SER A 260 -38.56 -1.97 16.28
N ALA A 261 -39.42 -1.39 17.12
CA ALA A 261 -40.65 -0.73 16.66
C ALA A 261 -40.36 0.43 15.69
N ILE A 262 -39.23 1.12 15.89
CA ILE A 262 -38.77 2.24 15.04
C ILE A 262 -38.50 1.76 13.61
N ILE A 263 -37.74 0.68 13.44
CA ILE A 263 -37.41 0.14 12.11
C ILE A 263 -38.66 -0.43 11.42
N LYS A 264 -39.58 -1.04 12.17
CA LYS A 264 -40.86 -1.53 11.65
C LYS A 264 -41.82 -0.41 11.24
N ALA A 265 -41.69 0.79 11.79
CA ALA A 265 -42.53 1.95 11.47
C ALA A 265 -42.08 2.67 10.17
N ILE A 266 -40.92 2.33 9.61
CA ILE A 266 -40.42 2.91 8.36
C ILE A 266 -41.25 2.35 7.19
N PRO A 267 -41.79 3.19 6.29
CA PRO A 267 -42.72 2.77 5.23
C PRO A 267 -42.07 1.94 4.11
N PHE A 268 -40.77 1.68 4.19
CA PHE A 268 -40.01 0.87 3.23
C PHE A 268 -39.12 -0.14 3.96
N LYS A 269 -38.88 -1.29 3.32
CA LYS A 269 -38.07 -2.37 3.88
C LYS A 269 -36.59 -1.99 3.87
N LEU A 270 -36.02 -1.76 5.05
CA LEU A 270 -34.57 -1.62 5.21
C LEU A 270 -33.87 -2.97 5.01
N LYS A 271 -32.83 -2.99 4.16
CA LYS A 271 -31.99 -4.16 3.95
C LYS A 271 -31.00 -4.30 5.10
N ASP A 272 -30.92 -5.50 5.67
CA ASP A 272 -29.95 -5.84 6.71
C ASP A 272 -28.60 -6.17 6.06
N LEU A 273 -27.85 -5.12 5.76
CA LEU A 273 -26.57 -5.21 5.04
C LEU A 273 -25.49 -5.84 5.92
N PRO A 274 -24.68 -6.76 5.36
CA PRO A 274 -23.49 -7.28 6.04
C PRO A 274 -22.57 -6.17 6.56
N MET A 275 -21.97 -6.37 7.73
CA MET A 275 -21.06 -5.36 8.31
C MET A 275 -19.80 -5.14 7.48
N ASN A 276 -19.29 -6.17 6.79
CA ASN A 276 -18.17 -5.99 5.85
C ASN A 276 -18.55 -5.11 4.66
N ASP A 277 -19.73 -5.27 4.08
CA ASP A 277 -20.24 -4.37 3.04
C ASP A 277 -20.37 -2.93 3.57
N CYS A 278 -20.92 -2.77 4.78
CA CYS A 278 -21.00 -1.46 5.44
C CYS A 278 -19.62 -0.82 5.65
N PHE A 279 -18.62 -1.61 6.02
CA PHE A 279 -17.24 -1.14 6.20
C PHE A 279 -16.65 -0.62 4.89
N ILE A 280 -16.87 -1.32 3.77
CA ILE A 280 -16.38 -0.87 2.47
C ILE A 280 -17.09 0.41 2.02
N VAL A 281 -18.41 0.49 2.20
CA VAL A 281 -19.18 1.71 1.89
C VAL A 281 -18.69 2.88 2.73
N PHE A 282 -18.47 2.68 4.03
CA PHE A 282 -17.88 3.69 4.91
C PHE A 282 -16.51 4.16 4.40
N SER A 283 -15.64 3.22 4.03
CA SER A 283 -14.31 3.52 3.48
C SER A 283 -14.38 4.30 2.17
N LEU A 284 -15.34 3.97 1.29
CA LEU A 284 -15.58 4.69 0.04
C LEU A 284 -16.02 6.14 0.29
N VAL A 285 -16.90 6.37 1.27
CA VAL A 285 -17.30 7.72 1.67
C VAL A 285 -16.09 8.51 2.16
N GLY A 286 -15.23 7.91 2.98
CA GLY A 286 -13.98 8.53 3.43
C GLY A 286 -13.06 8.92 2.26
N LEU A 287 -12.91 8.02 1.27
CA LEU A 287 -12.14 8.29 0.06
C LEU A 287 -12.70 9.47 -0.74
N ILE A 288 -14.02 9.59 -0.89
CA ILE A 288 -14.65 10.71 -1.61
C ILE A 288 -14.32 12.04 -0.93
N PHE A 289 -14.39 12.10 0.40
CA PHE A 289 -14.00 13.29 1.15
C PHE A 289 -12.51 13.62 0.97
N ASN A 290 -11.64 12.61 0.95
CA ASN A 290 -10.22 12.84 0.71
C ASN A 290 -9.96 13.36 -0.71
N ILE A 291 -10.62 12.81 -1.74
CA ILE A 291 -10.57 13.31 -3.12
C ILE A 291 -10.97 14.78 -3.19
N ALA A 292 -12.08 15.15 -2.57
CA ALA A 292 -12.54 16.54 -2.55
C ALA A 292 -11.56 17.46 -1.82
N SER A 293 -11.02 17.03 -0.66
CA SER A 293 -10.06 17.79 0.12
C SER A 293 -8.74 18.00 -0.63
N ALA A 294 -8.15 16.94 -1.19
CA ALA A 294 -6.90 17.03 -1.92
C ALA A 294 -7.04 17.90 -3.18
N ALA A 295 -8.14 17.74 -3.93
CA ALA A 295 -8.41 18.59 -5.09
C ALA A 295 -8.55 20.07 -4.68
N HIS A 296 -9.23 20.35 -3.56
CA HIS A 296 -9.36 21.69 -3.03
C HIS A 296 -8.00 22.29 -2.62
N ASN A 297 -7.16 21.54 -1.90
CA ASN A 297 -5.87 22.01 -1.44
C ASN A 297 -4.89 22.28 -2.60
N VAL A 298 -4.88 21.41 -3.62
CA VAL A 298 -4.10 21.64 -4.85
C VAL A 298 -4.62 22.87 -5.59
N TYR A 299 -5.94 23.04 -5.72
CA TYR A 299 -6.49 24.26 -6.31
C TYR A 299 -6.10 25.51 -5.51
N ALA A 300 -6.12 25.41 -4.18
CA ALA A 300 -5.78 26.48 -3.27
C ALA A 300 -4.30 26.88 -3.33
N SER A 301 -3.39 25.96 -3.68
CA SER A 301 -1.95 26.21 -3.79
C SER A 301 -1.52 26.89 -5.11
N LEU A 302 -2.36 26.87 -6.15
CA LEU A 302 -2.06 27.51 -7.43
C LEU A 302 -1.87 29.04 -7.30
N PRO A 303 -1.19 29.74 -8.21
CA PRO A 303 -1.10 31.21 -8.16
C PRO A 303 -2.49 31.86 -8.12
N LYS A 304 -2.73 32.81 -7.20
CA LYS A 304 -4.05 33.47 -7.04
C LYS A 304 -4.46 34.27 -8.28
N LYS A 305 -3.50 34.91 -8.94
CA LYS A 305 -3.73 35.74 -10.13
C LYS A 305 -4.03 34.84 -11.33
N GLY A 306 -5.21 34.99 -11.93
CA GLY A 306 -5.64 34.21 -13.10
C GLY A 306 -6.07 32.77 -12.78
N ARG A 307 -6.30 32.44 -11.50
CA ARG A 307 -6.78 31.12 -11.09
C ARG A 307 -8.21 30.89 -11.58
N THR A 308 -8.43 29.85 -12.36
CA THR A 308 -9.76 29.42 -12.82
C THR A 308 -9.91 27.92 -12.58
N PRO A 309 -11.14 27.36 -12.61
CA PRO A 309 -11.32 25.91 -12.54
C PRO A 309 -10.52 25.15 -13.61
N ALA A 310 -10.33 25.72 -14.80
CA ALA A 310 -9.51 25.14 -15.86
C ALA A 310 -8.02 25.00 -15.50
N SER A 311 -7.52 25.78 -14.53
CA SER A 311 -6.15 25.64 -14.02
C SER A 311 -5.89 24.26 -13.38
N MET A 312 -6.94 23.52 -13.00
CA MET A 312 -6.84 22.15 -12.47
C MET A 312 -6.62 21.08 -13.53
N LEU A 313 -6.80 21.36 -14.82
CA LEU A 313 -6.69 20.36 -15.88
C LEU A 313 -5.29 19.70 -15.89
N LYS A 314 -4.24 20.49 -15.71
CA LYS A 314 -2.86 20.00 -15.67
C LYS A 314 -2.54 19.20 -14.40
N PRO A 315 -2.90 19.66 -13.18
CA PRO A 315 -2.80 18.82 -11.99
C PRO A 315 -3.59 17.52 -12.09
N LEU A 316 -4.84 17.56 -12.56
CA LEU A 316 -5.69 16.37 -12.65
C LEU A 316 -5.18 15.39 -13.72
N SER A 317 -4.64 15.85 -14.85
CA SER A 317 -4.06 14.95 -15.85
C SER A 317 -2.84 14.17 -15.33
N ARG A 318 -2.21 14.64 -14.26
CA ARG A 318 -1.12 13.92 -13.57
C ARG A 318 -1.61 12.76 -12.70
N LEU A 319 -2.91 12.58 -12.50
CA LEU A 319 -3.44 11.33 -11.92
C LEU A 319 -3.44 10.16 -12.93
N SER A 320 -3.15 10.44 -14.21
CA SER A 320 -3.20 9.44 -15.28
C SER A 320 -2.33 8.20 -15.07
N PRO A 321 -1.10 8.23 -14.50
CA PRO A 321 -0.33 7.00 -14.30
C PRO A 321 -1.07 6.00 -13.41
N TYR A 322 -1.63 6.46 -12.29
CA TYR A 322 -2.40 5.63 -11.37
C TYR A 322 -3.70 5.11 -12.02
N ILE A 323 -4.45 5.98 -12.72
CA ILE A 323 -5.71 5.61 -13.36
C ILE A 323 -5.49 4.59 -14.49
N ILE A 324 -4.46 4.80 -15.33
CA ILE A 324 -4.13 3.89 -16.43
C ILE A 324 -3.65 2.55 -15.87
N HIS A 325 -2.73 2.55 -14.92
CA HIS A 325 -2.23 1.32 -14.30
C HIS A 325 -3.36 0.51 -13.64
N THR A 326 -4.22 1.17 -12.86
CA THR A 326 -5.38 0.55 -12.22
C THR A 326 -6.35 -0.03 -13.25
N SER A 327 -6.66 0.73 -14.31
CA SER A 327 -7.52 0.25 -15.40
C SER A 327 -6.94 -0.98 -16.11
N VAL A 328 -5.62 -1.00 -16.35
CA VAL A 328 -4.93 -2.15 -16.95
C VAL A 328 -4.97 -3.37 -16.03
N MET A 329 -4.76 -3.20 -14.72
CA MET A 329 -4.84 -4.29 -13.74
C MET A 329 -6.26 -4.87 -13.63
N ILE A 330 -7.29 -4.02 -13.59
CA ILE A 330 -8.70 -4.44 -13.62
C ILE A 330 -8.99 -5.21 -14.91
N PHE A 331 -8.53 -4.69 -16.06
CA PHE A 331 -8.74 -5.37 -17.34
C PHE A 331 -8.05 -6.73 -17.38
N TRP A 332 -6.87 -6.87 -16.79
CA TRP A 332 -6.23 -8.19 -16.64
C TRP A 332 -7.10 -9.14 -15.80
N LEU A 333 -7.64 -8.66 -14.66
CA LEU A 333 -8.50 -9.46 -13.79
C LEU A 333 -9.79 -9.94 -14.48
N THR A 334 -10.34 -9.20 -15.44
CA THR A 334 -11.54 -9.64 -16.19
C THR A 334 -11.23 -10.70 -17.26
N GLY A 335 -9.96 -10.85 -17.62
CA GLY A 335 -9.51 -11.79 -18.64
C GLY A 335 -9.79 -13.25 -18.26
N ARG A 336 -9.92 -14.10 -19.29
CA ARG A 336 -10.15 -15.55 -19.13
C ARG A 336 -11.30 -15.93 -18.19
N LYS A 337 -12.40 -15.18 -18.21
CA LYS A 337 -13.56 -15.38 -17.32
C LYS A 337 -13.18 -15.21 -15.83
N ALA A 338 -12.31 -14.23 -15.55
CA ALA A 338 -11.87 -13.89 -14.21
C ALA A 338 -11.13 -15.02 -13.45
N ASP A 339 -10.34 -15.81 -14.18
CA ASP A 339 -9.51 -16.91 -13.65
C ASP A 339 -8.58 -16.48 -12.50
N ILE A 340 -7.98 -15.28 -12.61
CA ILE A 340 -7.12 -14.72 -11.56
C ILE A 340 -7.95 -14.32 -10.33
N LEU A 341 -9.10 -13.66 -10.54
CA LEU A 341 -9.91 -13.10 -9.46
C LEU A 341 -10.44 -14.18 -8.52
N HIS A 342 -10.95 -15.27 -9.07
CA HIS A 342 -11.64 -16.32 -8.30
C HIS A 342 -10.72 -17.50 -7.94
N SER A 343 -9.40 -17.30 -8.00
CA SER A 343 -8.42 -18.30 -7.60
C SER A 343 -7.39 -17.72 -6.65
N THR A 344 -6.60 -18.59 -6.00
CA THR A 344 -5.51 -18.17 -5.11
C THR A 344 -4.44 -17.31 -5.81
N LEU A 345 -4.49 -17.18 -7.15
CA LEU A 345 -3.67 -16.27 -7.93
C LEU A 345 -3.99 -14.78 -7.67
N LEU A 346 -5.15 -14.45 -7.08
CA LEU A 346 -5.45 -13.07 -6.73
C LEU A 346 -4.41 -12.50 -5.74
N VAL A 347 -3.94 -13.27 -4.76
CA VAL A 347 -2.97 -12.80 -3.76
C VAL A 347 -1.63 -12.37 -4.37
N PRO A 348 -0.91 -13.19 -5.16
CA PRO A 348 0.31 -12.72 -5.83
C PRO A 348 0.03 -11.67 -6.90
N PHE A 349 -1.15 -11.68 -7.54
CA PHE A 349 -1.54 -10.62 -8.47
C PHE A 349 -1.67 -9.27 -7.75
N MET A 350 -2.29 -9.24 -6.56
CA MET A 350 -2.35 -8.06 -5.71
C MET A 350 -0.96 -7.62 -5.28
N PHE A 351 -0.04 -8.55 -5.00
CA PHE A 351 1.34 -8.21 -4.68
C PHE A 351 2.10 -7.62 -5.89
N LEU A 352 1.88 -8.15 -7.09
CA LEU A 352 2.39 -7.55 -8.35
C LEU A 352 1.85 -6.13 -8.54
N TRP A 353 0.54 -5.94 -8.31
CA TRP A 353 -0.08 -4.63 -8.32
C TRP A 353 0.57 -3.71 -7.28
N GLY A 354 0.75 -4.19 -6.06
CA GLY A 354 1.35 -3.45 -4.94
C GLY A 354 2.79 -3.00 -5.19
N ILE A 355 3.65 -3.90 -5.69
CA ILE A 355 5.03 -3.54 -6.08
C ILE A 355 5.01 -2.50 -7.21
N SER A 356 4.12 -2.67 -8.19
CA SER A 356 3.96 -1.68 -9.25
C SER A 356 3.53 -0.34 -8.68
N PHE A 357 2.54 -0.32 -7.79
CA PHE A 357 2.07 0.86 -7.08
C PHE A 357 3.18 1.55 -6.27
N ALA A 358 3.97 0.80 -5.51
CA ALA A 358 5.08 1.34 -4.72
C ALA A 358 6.14 2.01 -5.59
N HIS A 359 6.42 1.44 -6.76
CA HIS A 359 7.28 2.09 -7.75
C HIS A 359 6.70 3.42 -8.27
N HIS A 360 5.38 3.50 -8.52
CA HIS A 360 4.74 4.74 -8.97
C HIS A 360 4.82 5.84 -7.91
N VAL A 361 4.56 5.49 -6.65
CA VAL A 361 4.67 6.40 -5.49
C VAL A 361 6.10 6.92 -5.37
N GLN A 362 7.10 6.03 -5.35
CA GLN A 362 8.47 6.46 -5.16
C GLN A 362 9.01 7.30 -6.33
N LEU A 363 8.59 7.05 -7.56
CA LEU A 363 8.91 7.95 -8.67
C LEU A 363 8.33 9.35 -8.46
N LEU A 364 7.11 9.45 -7.92
CA LEU A 364 6.47 10.72 -7.64
C LEU A 364 7.18 11.48 -6.49
N ILE A 365 7.49 10.79 -5.39
CA ILE A 365 8.28 11.34 -4.29
C ILE A 365 9.67 11.74 -4.77
N LEU A 366 10.36 10.90 -5.54
CA LEU A 366 11.67 11.24 -6.08
C LEU A 366 11.60 12.50 -6.95
N SER A 367 10.54 12.66 -7.75
CA SER A 367 10.34 13.88 -8.52
C SER A 367 10.08 15.10 -7.65
N HIS A 368 9.36 14.94 -6.54
CA HIS A 368 9.19 15.98 -5.52
C HIS A 368 10.53 16.39 -4.88
N LEU A 369 11.27 15.42 -4.34
CA LEU A 369 12.57 15.61 -3.67
C LEU A 369 13.63 16.26 -4.58
N THR A 370 13.59 15.95 -5.87
CA THR A 370 14.54 16.47 -6.87
C THR A 370 14.02 17.70 -7.61
N ALA A 371 12.83 18.20 -7.28
CA ALA A 371 12.13 19.26 -8.00
C ALA A 371 12.11 19.02 -9.54
N SER A 372 12.01 17.76 -9.95
CA SER A 372 12.01 17.37 -11.35
C SER A 372 10.60 17.32 -11.93
N ALA A 373 10.52 17.19 -13.26
CA ALA A 373 9.23 17.08 -13.93
C ALA A 373 8.47 15.83 -13.49
N PHE A 374 7.15 15.95 -13.40
CA PHE A 374 6.24 14.85 -13.04
C PHE A 374 6.55 13.56 -13.85
N PRO A 375 6.59 12.38 -13.20
CA PRO A 375 6.87 11.12 -13.87
C PRO A 375 5.65 10.64 -14.66
N ALA A 376 5.58 11.06 -15.93
CA ALA A 376 4.49 10.67 -16.83
C ALA A 376 4.39 9.15 -17.04
N THR A 377 3.22 8.65 -17.43
CA THR A 377 2.86 7.23 -17.52
C THR A 377 3.89 6.36 -18.24
N TRP A 378 4.47 6.82 -19.35
CA TRP A 378 5.46 6.04 -20.12
C TRP A 378 6.81 5.84 -19.39
N LYS A 379 7.05 6.56 -18.29
CA LYS A 379 8.24 6.36 -17.44
C LYS A 379 8.05 5.25 -16.40
N HIS A 380 6.88 4.59 -16.37
CA HIS A 380 6.56 3.52 -15.44
C HIS A 380 6.66 2.16 -16.16
N PRO A 381 7.84 1.50 -16.18
CA PRO A 381 8.04 0.25 -16.93
C PRO A 381 7.11 -0.89 -16.50
N LEU A 382 6.65 -0.88 -15.25
CA LEU A 382 5.75 -1.91 -14.72
C LEU A 382 4.34 -1.87 -15.32
N ILE A 383 3.91 -0.73 -15.85
CA ILE A 383 2.66 -0.64 -16.63
C ILE A 383 2.74 -1.52 -17.89
N PHE A 384 3.92 -1.62 -18.51
CA PHE A 384 4.08 -2.43 -19.72
C PHE A 384 3.89 -3.92 -19.44
N ILE A 385 4.44 -4.42 -18.33
CA ILE A 385 4.25 -5.81 -17.88
C ILE A 385 2.76 -6.09 -17.68
N ALA A 386 2.07 -5.18 -16.97
CA ALA A 386 0.64 -5.27 -16.74
C ALA A 386 -0.16 -5.25 -18.05
N LEU A 387 0.23 -4.38 -19.00
CA LEU A 387 -0.44 -4.23 -20.28
C LEU A 387 -0.31 -5.49 -21.14
N VAL A 388 0.88 -6.08 -21.23
CA VAL A 388 1.09 -7.34 -21.97
C VAL A 388 0.21 -8.44 -21.39
N GLY A 389 0.20 -8.60 -20.07
CA GLY A 389 -0.64 -9.58 -19.38
C GLY A 389 -2.14 -9.35 -19.62
N ALA A 390 -2.59 -8.10 -19.52
CA ALA A 390 -3.99 -7.74 -19.69
C ALA A 390 -4.48 -7.94 -21.14
N VAL A 391 -3.68 -7.54 -22.14
CA VAL A 391 -4.00 -7.72 -23.56
C VAL A 391 -4.05 -9.20 -23.91
N ASP A 392 -3.07 -9.99 -23.44
CA ASP A 392 -3.04 -11.44 -23.68
C ASP A 392 -4.27 -12.14 -23.07
N ALA A 393 -4.60 -11.84 -21.81
CA ALA A 393 -5.72 -12.45 -21.08
C ALA A 393 -7.08 -12.16 -21.73
N ASN A 394 -7.20 -11.05 -22.46
CA ASN A 394 -8.41 -10.58 -23.12
C ASN A 394 -8.33 -10.63 -24.66
N ALA A 395 -7.32 -11.29 -25.24
CA ALA A 395 -7.07 -11.28 -26.68
C ALA A 395 -8.30 -11.74 -27.50
N SER A 396 -9.02 -12.75 -27.03
CA SER A 396 -10.24 -13.24 -27.68
C SER A 396 -11.36 -12.20 -27.69
N TRP A 397 -11.55 -11.46 -26.60
CA TRP A 397 -12.53 -10.39 -26.53
C TRP A 397 -12.11 -9.20 -27.42
N LEU A 398 -10.85 -8.76 -27.33
CA LEU A 398 -10.31 -7.64 -28.11
C LEU A 398 -10.40 -7.85 -29.62
N THR A 399 -10.36 -9.10 -30.07
CA THR A 399 -10.23 -9.45 -31.49
C THR A 399 -11.48 -10.11 -32.05
N ASN A 400 -12.60 -10.08 -31.31
CA ASN A 400 -13.86 -10.75 -31.67
C ASN A 400 -13.65 -12.23 -32.04
N GLY A 401 -12.83 -12.93 -31.25
CA GLY A 401 -12.52 -14.35 -31.42
C GLY A 401 -11.47 -14.68 -32.48
N ARG A 402 -10.89 -13.70 -33.19
CA ARG A 402 -9.87 -13.96 -34.22
C ARG A 402 -8.56 -14.52 -33.65
N TYR A 403 -8.16 -14.04 -32.47
CA TYR A 403 -6.98 -14.51 -31.76
C TYR A 403 -7.38 -15.01 -30.37
N THR A 404 -6.64 -15.98 -29.85
CA THR A 404 -6.79 -16.45 -28.46
C THR A 404 -5.60 -15.97 -27.63
N THR A 405 -5.66 -16.22 -26.33
CA THR A 405 -4.52 -16.02 -25.41
C THR A 405 -3.28 -16.75 -25.93
N LEU A 406 -2.10 -16.14 -25.87
CA LEU A 406 -0.83 -16.76 -26.24
C LEU A 406 -0.05 -17.23 -25.00
N LEU A 407 0.09 -16.35 -24.01
CA LEU A 407 0.81 -16.64 -22.76
C LEU A 407 -0.10 -17.43 -21.82
N GLN A 408 -1.32 -16.95 -21.61
CA GLN A 408 -2.26 -17.48 -20.62
C GLN A 408 -3.25 -18.44 -21.27
N THR A 409 -2.80 -19.60 -21.79
CA THR A 409 -3.71 -20.57 -22.47
C THR A 409 -4.38 -21.56 -21.52
N THR A 410 -3.76 -21.87 -20.37
CA THR A 410 -4.28 -22.74 -19.30
C THR A 410 -4.13 -22.06 -17.94
N HIS A 411 -4.84 -22.50 -16.90
CA HIS A 411 -4.70 -21.94 -15.55
C HIS A 411 -3.24 -21.97 -15.07
N GLU A 412 -2.55 -23.09 -15.32
CA GLU A 412 -1.11 -23.23 -15.03
C GLU A 412 -0.24 -22.19 -15.74
N ARG A 413 -0.54 -21.85 -16.99
CA ARG A 413 0.18 -20.77 -17.68
C ARG A 413 -0.22 -19.38 -17.19
N THR A 414 -1.48 -19.18 -16.78
CA THR A 414 -1.91 -17.95 -16.08
C THR A 414 -1.06 -17.75 -14.83
N LYS A 415 -0.91 -18.79 -14.00
CA LYS A 415 -0.05 -18.79 -12.80
C LYS A 415 1.38 -18.35 -13.12
N TRP A 416 2.03 -18.98 -14.10
CA TRP A 416 3.40 -18.62 -14.47
C TRP A 416 3.53 -17.21 -15.06
N THR A 417 2.50 -16.72 -15.75
CA THR A 417 2.48 -15.34 -16.26
C THR A 417 2.41 -14.34 -15.12
N VAL A 418 1.54 -14.56 -14.12
CA VAL A 418 1.41 -13.71 -12.93
C VAL A 418 2.68 -13.76 -12.09
N LEU A 419 3.22 -14.95 -11.81
CA LEU A 419 4.44 -15.12 -11.01
C LEU A 419 5.68 -14.56 -11.73
N GLY A 420 5.82 -14.80 -13.03
CA GLY A 420 6.89 -14.23 -13.83
C GLY A 420 6.81 -12.70 -13.87
N GLY A 421 5.60 -12.16 -14.03
CA GLY A 421 5.33 -10.73 -13.94
C GLY A 421 5.69 -10.15 -12.57
N LEU A 422 5.34 -10.84 -11.48
CA LEU A 422 5.68 -10.46 -10.11
C LEU A 422 7.20 -10.45 -9.89
N VAL A 423 7.90 -11.50 -10.28
CA VAL A 423 9.36 -11.57 -10.16
C VAL A 423 10.02 -10.43 -10.95
N LEU A 424 9.57 -10.18 -12.18
CA LEU A 424 10.08 -9.07 -12.98
C LEU A 424 9.78 -7.71 -12.32
N ALA A 425 8.58 -7.53 -11.74
CA ALA A 425 8.24 -6.31 -11.03
C ALA A 425 9.11 -6.09 -9.79
N ILE A 426 9.37 -7.15 -9.01
CA ILE A 426 10.30 -7.11 -7.87
C ILE A 426 11.70 -6.74 -8.33
N MET A 427 12.21 -7.33 -9.42
CA MET A 427 13.55 -7.02 -9.93
C MET A 427 13.68 -5.56 -10.37
N VAL A 428 12.70 -5.06 -11.13
CA VAL A 428 12.68 -3.65 -11.58
C VAL A 428 12.60 -2.70 -10.39
N TYR A 429 11.74 -2.99 -9.41
CA TYR A 429 11.61 -2.17 -8.22
C TYR A 429 12.85 -2.22 -7.33
N ALA A 430 13.43 -3.40 -7.11
CA ALA A 430 14.66 -3.57 -6.35
C ALA A 430 15.84 -2.84 -7.01
N HIS A 431 15.95 -2.90 -8.33
CA HIS A 431 16.94 -2.12 -9.08
C HIS A 431 16.73 -0.62 -8.91
N PHE A 432 15.49 -0.14 -9.03
CA PHE A 432 15.15 1.27 -8.78
C PHE A 432 15.57 1.71 -7.35
N VAL A 433 15.17 0.94 -6.33
CA VAL A 433 15.52 1.22 -4.93
C VAL A 433 17.03 1.24 -4.74
N TRP A 434 17.74 0.25 -5.27
CA TRP A 434 19.20 0.14 -5.18
C TRP A 434 19.89 1.38 -5.78
N GLU A 435 19.53 1.76 -7.01
CA GLU A 435 20.14 2.91 -7.68
C GLU A 435 19.83 4.23 -6.97
N VAL A 436 18.56 4.49 -6.65
CA VAL A 436 18.14 5.78 -6.08
C VAL A 436 18.68 5.95 -4.66
N ILE A 437 18.56 4.94 -3.81
CA ILE A 437 19.13 4.99 -2.45
C ILE A 437 20.65 5.09 -2.54
N GLY A 438 21.29 4.31 -3.41
CA GLY A 438 22.74 4.32 -3.63
C GLY A 438 23.24 5.70 -4.04
N ASP A 439 22.58 6.34 -5.01
CA ASP A 439 22.94 7.69 -5.48
C ASP A 439 22.79 8.75 -4.36
N ILE A 440 21.70 8.70 -3.58
CA ILE A 440 21.49 9.63 -2.46
C ILE A 440 22.56 9.41 -1.37
N CYS A 441 22.80 8.15 -1.01
CA CYS A 441 23.82 7.77 -0.02
C CYS A 441 25.22 8.22 -0.45
N ALA A 442 25.59 8.02 -1.72
CA ALA A 442 26.86 8.47 -2.28
C ALA A 442 26.98 10.00 -2.28
N PHE A 443 25.89 10.73 -2.60
CA PHE A 443 25.89 12.18 -2.63
C PHE A 443 26.07 12.81 -1.24
N TYR A 444 25.39 12.27 -0.23
CA TYR A 444 25.46 12.77 1.14
C TYR A 444 26.56 12.13 1.99
N ASP A 445 27.29 11.15 1.45
CA ASP A 445 28.27 10.32 2.17
C ASP A 445 27.69 9.67 3.43
N MET A 446 26.58 8.95 3.28
CA MET A 446 25.88 8.26 4.38
C MET A 446 25.57 6.80 4.03
N ASN A 447 25.22 6.01 5.04
CA ASN A 447 24.70 4.66 4.84
C ASN A 447 23.17 4.69 5.02
N CYS A 448 22.45 3.84 4.30
CA CYS A 448 20.99 3.79 4.37
C CYS A 448 20.46 3.23 5.70
N LEU A 449 21.02 2.09 6.15
CA LEU A 449 20.52 1.33 7.31
C LEU A 449 21.42 1.42 8.55
N THR A 450 22.51 2.18 8.48
CA THR A 450 23.42 2.39 9.62
C THR A 450 23.84 3.85 9.71
N ILE A 451 24.20 4.32 10.89
CA ILE A 451 24.73 5.67 11.06
C ILE A 451 26.24 5.63 10.81
N LYS A 452 26.67 6.27 9.72
CA LYS A 452 28.08 6.34 9.34
C LYS A 452 28.82 7.31 10.25
N LYS A 453 29.94 6.87 10.85
CA LYS A 453 30.87 7.76 11.53
C LYS A 453 31.64 8.58 10.49
N LYS A 454 31.64 9.91 10.63
CA LYS A 454 32.37 10.79 9.70
C LYS A 454 33.88 10.58 9.84
N GLU A 455 34.55 10.43 8.70
CA GLU A 455 36.01 10.34 8.62
C GLU A 455 36.63 11.68 9.05
N LYS A 456 37.61 11.66 9.95
CA LYS A 456 38.33 12.86 10.39
C LYS A 456 39.57 13.10 9.52
N ILE A 457 39.69 14.29 8.96
CA ILE A 457 40.84 14.75 8.18
C ILE A 457 41.56 15.90 8.89
N LYS A 458 42.87 16.06 8.66
CA LYS A 458 43.63 17.22 9.13
C LYS A 458 43.33 18.43 8.24
N ALA A 459 42.94 19.54 8.84
CA ALA A 459 42.77 20.83 8.17
C ALA A 459 43.59 21.90 8.90
N VAL A 460 44.10 22.90 8.17
CA VAL A 460 44.80 24.05 8.77
C VAL A 460 43.83 25.22 8.87
N GLU A 461 43.58 25.69 10.09
CA GLU A 461 42.79 26.90 10.35
C GLU A 461 43.57 27.85 11.25
N ASN A 462 43.67 29.12 10.83
CA ASN A 462 44.41 30.17 11.55
C ASN A 462 45.84 29.72 11.96
N GLY A 463 46.52 28.98 11.07
CA GLY A 463 47.87 28.47 11.31
C GLY A 463 47.99 27.25 12.23
N LYS A 464 46.88 26.69 12.75
CA LYS A 464 46.87 25.49 13.59
C LYS A 464 46.26 24.30 12.84
N THR A 465 46.83 23.10 13.04
CA THR A 465 46.25 21.84 12.52
C THR A 465 45.10 21.41 13.42
N VAL A 466 43.91 21.26 12.86
CA VAL A 466 42.68 20.80 13.53
C VAL A 466 42.12 19.59 12.80
N MET A 467 41.58 18.62 13.55
CA MET A 467 40.85 17.48 12.96
C MET A 467 39.41 17.91 12.63
N LYS A 468 39.03 17.82 11.36
CA LYS A 468 37.69 18.14 10.87
C LYS A 468 37.04 16.94 10.22
N ASP A 469 35.71 16.94 10.16
CA ASP A 469 35.00 15.96 9.36
C ASP A 469 35.31 16.19 7.88
N LYS A 470 35.57 15.10 7.15
CA LYS A 470 35.70 15.12 5.70
C LYS A 470 34.35 15.58 5.11
N PRO A 471 34.34 16.64 4.30
CA PRO A 471 33.09 17.16 3.77
C PRO A 471 32.52 16.19 2.73
N SER A 472 31.22 15.94 2.80
CA SER A 472 30.52 15.12 1.81
C SER A 472 30.40 15.87 0.46
N PRO A 473 30.15 15.16 -0.67
CA PRO A 473 29.89 15.82 -1.95
C PRO A 473 28.74 16.85 -1.87
N ALA A 474 27.70 16.55 -1.09
CA ALA A 474 26.60 17.46 -0.78
C ALA A 474 27.06 18.72 -0.03
N GLU A 475 27.90 18.59 0.98
CA GLU A 475 28.46 19.74 1.73
C GLU A 475 29.35 20.62 0.84
N ILE A 476 30.18 20.01 -0.01
CA ILE A 476 31.01 20.72 -0.99
C ILE A 476 30.13 21.47 -2.00
N ALA A 477 29.10 20.82 -2.55
CA ALA A 477 28.17 21.44 -3.49
C ALA A 477 27.41 22.62 -2.84
N LYS A 478 26.99 22.46 -1.58
CA LYS A 478 26.33 23.52 -0.81
C LYS A 478 27.24 24.73 -0.56
N GLN A 479 28.53 24.52 -0.32
CA GLN A 479 29.50 25.60 -0.19
C GLN A 479 29.71 26.35 -1.52
N LYS A 480 29.74 25.62 -2.65
CA LYS A 480 29.86 26.22 -3.99
C LYS A 480 28.65 27.07 -4.38
N GLN A 481 27.44 26.74 -3.92
CA GLN A 481 26.23 27.54 -4.19
C GLN A 481 26.15 28.85 -3.38
N LYS A 482 26.96 28.98 -2.31
CA LYS A 482 27.00 30.17 -1.46
C LYS A 482 28.06 31.20 -1.89
N LYS A 483 28.99 30.79 -2.76
CA LYS A 483 29.96 31.65 -3.43
C LYS A 483 29.37 32.06 -4.77
#